data_AF-A0A7W4XYF2-F1
#
_entry.id   AF-A0A7W4XYF2-F1
#
_cell.length_a   1.000
_cell.length_b   1.000
_cell.length_c   1.000
_cell.angle_alpha   90.00
_cell.angle_beta   90.00
_cell.angle_gamma   90.00
#
_symmetry.space_group_name_H-M   'P 1'
#
loop_
_entity.id
_entity.type
_entity.pdbx_description
1 polymer ?
#
loop_
_entity_poly.entity_id
_entity_poly.type
_entity_poly.pdbx_seq_one_letter_code
_entity_poly.pdbx_strand_id
1 'polypeptide(L)'
;MLTLPASRPRCAVLVLSGSSGRVETERVRLLAAHGAAALSLRWFGDVSGDTAQPPGIREVPLETFTPALEQLAGYSDHLAVLGTSKGAEAALLLATNDARIRTVAALSPTSVVWANVGPGLDGREAPPRSSWTRAGVALPFVPYDQAWHDARADATASTAADLSGAAPKPPAFRSLYEQSLTTFADRIPAATIAVESIRADVLLSAGGDDQVWPSDRFAADIVTRRAAHGLATTYVTVPTAGHRLQLPGEAPAGGGAAMARGGTPQADRELGEALWQQLVEALDLR
;
A
#
# COMPACT_ATOMS: atom_id res chain seq x y z
N MET A 1 -0.03 -11.16 -13.83
CA MET A 1 -0.78 -10.65 -14.99
C MET A 1 -0.03 -9.46 -15.58
N LEU A 2 0.55 -9.65 -16.78
CA LEU A 2 1.11 -8.57 -17.58
C LEU A 2 0.05 -8.13 -18.61
N THR A 3 -0.06 -6.83 -18.87
CA THR A 3 -0.87 -6.27 -19.95
C THR A 3 -0.06 -5.20 -20.67
N LEU A 4 -0.08 -5.26 -22.00
CA LEU A 4 0.69 -4.38 -22.87
C LEU A 4 -0.26 -3.39 -23.56
N PRO A 5 0.22 -2.17 -23.87
CA PRO A 5 -0.51 -1.22 -24.68
C PRO A 5 -0.55 -1.68 -26.15
N ALA A 6 -1.44 -1.09 -26.95
CA ALA A 6 -1.53 -1.37 -28.39
C ALA A 6 -0.33 -0.81 -29.20
N SER A 7 0.46 0.07 -28.60
CA SER A 7 1.64 0.69 -29.21
C SER A 7 2.87 0.49 -28.32
N ARG A 8 4.04 0.99 -28.72
CA ARG A 8 5.25 0.88 -27.90
C ARG A 8 5.00 1.48 -26.50
N PRO A 9 5.31 0.76 -25.41
CA PRO A 9 5.14 1.26 -24.06
C PRO A 9 5.93 2.55 -23.81
N ARG A 10 5.27 3.52 -23.18
CA ARG A 10 5.87 4.78 -22.74
C ARG A 10 6.63 4.60 -21.42
N CYS A 11 6.02 3.87 -20.49
CA CYS A 11 6.59 3.46 -19.22
C CYS A 11 6.25 1.99 -18.94
N ALA A 12 6.89 1.42 -17.93
CA ALA A 12 6.63 0.08 -17.44
C ALA A 12 6.30 0.14 -15.94
N VAL A 13 5.12 -0.35 -15.54
CA VAL A 13 4.56 -0.14 -14.20
C VAL A 13 4.32 -1.46 -13.49
N LEU A 14 4.99 -1.66 -12.35
CA LEU A 14 4.67 -2.72 -11.41
C LEU A 14 3.54 -2.26 -10.48
N VAL A 15 2.42 -2.99 -10.46
CA VAL A 15 1.22 -2.66 -9.69
C VAL A 15 1.03 -3.63 -8.54
N LEU A 16 1.21 -3.13 -7.31
CA LEU A 16 1.20 -3.91 -6.07
C LEU A 16 -0.10 -3.69 -5.27
N SER A 17 -0.82 -4.79 -5.06
CA SER A 17 -2.00 -4.79 -4.20
C SER A 17 -1.64 -4.59 -2.73
N GLY A 18 -2.63 -4.19 -1.92
CA GLY A 18 -2.52 -4.16 -0.48
C GLY A 18 -2.66 -5.55 0.16
N SER A 19 -3.12 -5.60 1.42
CA SER A 19 -3.26 -6.84 2.20
C SER A 19 -4.37 -7.80 1.75
N SER A 20 -4.95 -7.60 0.56
CA SER A 20 -5.94 -8.53 0.01
C SER A 20 -5.34 -9.69 -0.77
N GLY A 21 -4.04 -9.67 -1.09
CA GLY A 21 -3.38 -10.74 -1.87
C GLY A 21 -3.89 -10.88 -3.31
N ARG A 22 -4.57 -9.82 -3.81
CA ARG A 22 -5.21 -9.82 -5.13
C ARG A 22 -4.21 -9.41 -6.20
N VAL A 23 -4.53 -9.77 -7.44
CA VAL A 23 -3.87 -9.24 -8.63
C VAL A 23 -4.69 -8.04 -9.12
N GLU A 24 -4.05 -6.89 -9.35
CA GLU A 24 -4.71 -5.62 -9.72
C GLU A 24 -5.10 -5.58 -11.21
N THR A 25 -6.05 -6.42 -11.61
CA THR A 25 -6.45 -6.59 -13.02
C THR A 25 -6.96 -5.31 -13.68
N GLU A 26 -7.88 -4.59 -13.04
CA GLU A 26 -8.49 -3.39 -13.63
C GLU A 26 -7.47 -2.25 -13.76
N ARG A 27 -6.69 -2.01 -12.71
CA ARG A 27 -5.63 -0.99 -12.70
C ARG A 27 -4.56 -1.23 -13.76
N VAL A 28 -4.14 -2.48 -13.91
CA VAL A 28 -3.17 -2.88 -14.96
C VAL A 28 -3.76 -2.63 -16.35
N ARG A 29 -5.04 -2.95 -16.58
CA ARG A 29 -5.71 -2.67 -17.87
C ARG A 29 -5.86 -1.17 -18.12
N LEU A 30 -6.21 -0.39 -17.10
CA LEU A 30 -6.33 1.06 -17.18
C LEU A 30 -5.00 1.68 -17.63
N LEU A 31 -3.91 1.36 -16.93
CA LEU A 31 -2.55 1.84 -17.27
C LEU A 31 -2.13 1.42 -18.68
N ALA A 32 -2.42 0.17 -19.07
CA ALA A 32 -2.10 -0.32 -20.41
C ALA A 32 -2.92 0.35 -21.51
N ALA A 33 -4.19 0.65 -21.26
CA ALA A 33 -5.02 1.42 -22.19
C ALA A 33 -4.45 2.83 -22.45
N HIS A 34 -3.68 3.39 -21.50
CA HIS A 34 -3.11 4.73 -21.58
C HIS A 34 -1.59 4.73 -21.91
N GLY A 35 -1.05 3.58 -22.35
CA GLY A 35 0.29 3.50 -22.93
C GLY A 35 1.39 2.87 -22.06
N ALA A 36 1.07 2.32 -20.89
CA ALA A 36 2.04 1.61 -20.05
C ALA A 36 2.12 0.11 -20.37
N ALA A 37 3.29 -0.50 -20.25
CA ALA A 37 3.38 -1.93 -19.97
C ALA A 37 3.12 -2.12 -18.47
N ALA A 38 2.03 -2.77 -18.08
CA ALA A 38 1.64 -2.85 -16.67
C ALA A 38 1.58 -4.32 -16.20
N LEU A 39 2.16 -4.61 -15.03
CA LEU A 39 2.21 -5.94 -14.46
C LEU A 39 1.76 -5.91 -13.01
N SER A 40 0.83 -6.80 -12.64
CA SER A 40 0.51 -7.09 -11.23
C SER A 40 0.72 -8.58 -10.95
N LEU A 41 1.16 -8.90 -9.74
CA LEU A 41 1.35 -10.28 -9.28
C LEU A 41 0.71 -10.49 -7.92
N ARG A 42 0.39 -11.76 -7.62
CA ARG A 42 0.15 -12.18 -6.25
C ARG A 42 1.52 -12.36 -5.60
N TRP A 43 1.79 -11.63 -4.53
CA TRP A 43 3.10 -11.57 -3.87
C TRP A 43 3.10 -12.19 -2.46
N PHE A 44 1.94 -12.66 -1.98
CA PHE A 44 1.80 -13.52 -0.81
C PHE A 44 0.51 -14.37 -0.94
N GLY A 45 0.38 -15.39 -0.10
CA GLY A 45 -0.82 -16.23 0.00
C GLY A 45 -0.87 -17.40 -0.98
N ASP A 46 0.05 -17.50 -1.95
CA ASP A 46 0.18 -18.69 -2.79
C ASP A 46 1.10 -19.73 -2.13
N VAL A 47 0.50 -20.62 -1.36
CA VAL A 47 1.21 -21.68 -0.62
C VAL A 47 1.47 -22.93 -1.46
N SER A 48 1.18 -22.90 -2.76
CA SER A 48 1.30 -24.06 -3.66
C SER A 48 2.55 -23.99 -4.54
N GLY A 49 3.19 -25.15 -4.79
CA GLY A 49 4.32 -25.28 -5.72
C GLY A 49 5.71 -25.04 -5.10
N ASP A 50 6.74 -25.10 -5.94
CA ASP A 50 8.17 -25.05 -5.53
C ASP A 50 8.64 -23.65 -5.08
N THR A 51 7.82 -22.62 -5.30
CA THR A 51 8.06 -21.24 -4.88
C THR A 51 6.97 -20.78 -3.91
N ALA A 52 6.73 -21.58 -2.86
CA ALA A 52 5.72 -21.30 -1.86
C ALA A 52 5.90 -19.90 -1.24
N GLN A 53 4.85 -19.09 -1.31
CA GLN A 53 4.80 -17.78 -0.69
C GLN A 53 4.33 -17.91 0.78
N PRO A 54 4.72 -16.98 1.66
CA PRO A 54 4.13 -16.88 2.98
C PRO A 54 2.58 -16.77 2.88
N PRO A 55 1.80 -17.51 3.69
CA PRO A 55 0.34 -17.45 3.61
C PRO A 55 -0.22 -16.06 3.97
N GLY A 56 0.46 -15.33 4.85
CA GLY A 56 0.22 -13.93 5.19
C GLY A 56 1.41 -13.04 4.83
N ILE A 57 1.32 -11.75 5.17
CA ILE A 57 2.38 -10.77 4.96
C ILE A 57 3.37 -10.89 6.12
N ARG A 58 4.32 -11.83 6.02
CA ARG A 58 5.31 -12.07 7.06
C ARG A 58 6.65 -12.44 6.44
N GLU A 59 7.65 -11.62 6.72
CA GLU A 59 9.02 -11.80 6.25
C GLU A 59 9.11 -11.98 4.72
N VAL A 60 8.20 -11.35 3.98
CA VAL A 60 8.15 -11.42 2.51
C VAL A 60 9.44 -10.79 1.96
N PRO A 61 10.26 -11.53 1.19
CA PRO A 61 11.47 -10.98 0.59
C PRO A 61 11.10 -9.87 -0.40
N LEU A 62 11.75 -8.71 -0.30
CA LEU A 62 11.59 -7.67 -1.33
C LEU A 62 12.04 -8.17 -2.71
N GLU A 63 12.94 -9.16 -2.73
CA GLU A 63 13.40 -9.85 -3.93
C GLU A 63 12.28 -10.64 -4.65
N THR A 64 11.14 -10.90 -4.00
CA THR A 64 9.94 -11.45 -4.65
C THR A 64 9.48 -10.59 -5.84
N PHE A 65 9.78 -9.29 -5.83
CA PHE A 65 9.39 -8.36 -6.90
C PHE A 65 10.43 -8.24 -8.02
N THR A 66 11.66 -8.72 -7.81
CA THR A 66 12.78 -8.55 -8.77
C THR A 66 12.48 -9.11 -10.16
N PRO A 67 11.97 -10.35 -10.32
CA PRO A 67 11.69 -10.89 -11.66
C PRO A 67 10.68 -10.06 -12.44
N ALA A 68 9.67 -9.50 -11.76
CA ALA A 68 8.68 -8.64 -12.39
C ALA A 68 9.28 -7.29 -12.82
N LEU A 69 10.14 -6.71 -12.00
CA LEU A 69 10.88 -5.47 -12.34
C LEU A 69 11.82 -5.70 -13.54
N GLU A 70 12.54 -6.83 -13.57
CA GLU A 70 13.41 -7.21 -14.70
C GLU A 70 12.62 -7.41 -15.99
N GLN A 71 11.49 -8.10 -15.91
CA GLN A 71 10.60 -8.26 -17.06
C GLN A 71 10.08 -6.91 -17.56
N LEU A 72 9.67 -6.00 -16.66
CA LEU A 72 9.18 -4.67 -17.01
C LEU A 72 10.26 -3.77 -17.61
N ALA A 73 11.49 -3.85 -17.12
CA ALA A 73 12.63 -3.11 -17.67
C ALA A 73 12.93 -3.47 -19.13
N GLY A 74 12.51 -4.65 -19.61
CA GLY A 74 12.59 -5.01 -21.02
C GLY A 74 11.62 -4.25 -21.94
N TYR A 75 10.61 -3.57 -21.38
CA TYR A 75 9.60 -2.83 -22.16
C TYR A 75 9.83 -1.32 -22.20
N SER A 76 10.37 -0.72 -21.14
CA SER A 76 10.73 0.70 -21.07
C SER A 76 11.78 0.96 -19.99
N ASP A 77 12.67 1.91 -20.25
CA ASP A 77 13.63 2.42 -19.25
C ASP A 77 12.96 3.27 -18.17
N HIS A 78 11.74 3.77 -18.42
CA HIS A 78 10.92 4.45 -17.42
C HIS A 78 10.16 3.42 -16.60
N LEU A 79 10.87 2.80 -15.66
CA LEU A 79 10.30 1.84 -14.72
C LEU A 79 9.63 2.56 -13.55
N ALA A 80 8.42 2.15 -13.21
CA ALA A 80 7.64 2.71 -12.12
C ALA A 80 7.03 1.62 -11.23
N VAL A 81 6.73 1.98 -9.98
CA VAL A 81 6.00 1.10 -9.05
C VAL A 81 4.81 1.86 -8.48
N LEU A 82 3.62 1.29 -8.62
CA LEU A 82 2.39 1.77 -8.01
C LEU A 82 1.94 0.77 -6.96
N GLY A 83 1.86 1.20 -5.70
CA GLY A 83 1.45 0.34 -4.58
C GLY A 83 0.27 0.93 -3.81
N THR A 84 -0.59 0.08 -3.28
CA THR A 84 -1.67 0.47 -2.35
C THR A 84 -1.47 -0.16 -0.98
N SER A 85 -1.60 0.62 0.11
CA SER A 85 -1.53 0.11 1.49
C SER A 85 -0.21 -0.64 1.76
N LYS A 86 -0.24 -1.92 2.13
CA LYS A 86 0.96 -2.77 2.22
C LYS A 86 1.78 -2.85 0.92
N GLY A 87 1.13 -2.76 -0.24
CA GLY A 87 1.82 -2.62 -1.52
C GLY A 87 2.52 -1.27 -1.67
N ALA A 88 2.01 -0.20 -1.04
CA ALA A 88 2.66 1.10 -0.99
C ALA A 88 3.91 1.08 -0.09
N GLU A 89 3.83 0.36 1.04
CA GLU A 89 4.99 0.08 1.90
C GLU A 89 6.11 -0.62 1.09
N ALA A 90 5.76 -1.68 0.33
CA ALA A 90 6.68 -2.36 -0.58
C ALA A 90 7.23 -1.43 -1.68
N ALA A 91 6.36 -0.63 -2.32
CA ALA A 91 6.76 0.26 -3.41
C ALA A 91 7.82 1.29 -2.94
N LEU A 92 7.62 1.90 -1.78
CA LEU A 92 8.59 2.82 -1.18
C LEU A 92 9.89 2.08 -0.84
N LEU A 93 9.82 0.91 -0.22
CA LEU A 93 10.99 0.09 0.14
C LEU A 93 11.79 -0.39 -1.09
N LEU A 94 11.13 -0.73 -2.20
CA LEU A 94 11.82 -1.09 -3.44
C LEU A 94 12.60 0.12 -3.98
N ALA A 95 11.97 1.28 -4.00
CA ALA A 95 12.57 2.50 -4.54
C ALA A 95 13.69 3.08 -3.67
N THR A 96 13.81 2.70 -2.39
CA THR A 96 14.99 3.07 -1.59
C THR A 96 16.26 2.36 -2.08
N ASN A 97 16.16 1.26 -2.85
CA ASN A 97 17.31 0.41 -3.20
C ASN A 97 17.45 0.11 -4.69
N ASP A 98 16.39 0.26 -5.49
CA ASP A 98 16.45 0.03 -6.93
C ASP A 98 16.42 1.37 -7.68
N ALA A 99 17.60 1.86 -8.04
CA ALA A 99 17.78 3.12 -8.76
C ALA A 99 17.22 3.09 -10.20
N ARG A 100 16.78 1.93 -10.71
CA ARG A 100 16.10 1.83 -12.01
C ARG A 100 14.68 2.39 -11.93
N ILE A 101 14.06 2.36 -10.76
CA ILE A 101 12.72 2.91 -10.54
C ILE A 101 12.81 4.44 -10.64
N ARG A 102 12.13 5.02 -11.64
CA ARG A 102 12.08 6.46 -11.88
C ARG A 102 10.84 7.14 -11.32
N THR A 103 9.77 6.38 -11.07
CA THR A 103 8.53 6.91 -10.47
C THR A 103 7.95 5.93 -9.46
N VAL A 104 7.52 6.44 -8.31
CA VAL A 104 6.79 5.68 -7.28
C VAL A 104 5.47 6.37 -6.98
N ALA A 105 4.38 5.62 -7.11
CA ALA A 105 3.06 6.06 -6.67
C ALA A 105 2.60 5.23 -5.47
N ALA A 106 2.55 5.85 -4.30
CA ALA A 106 2.21 5.19 -3.03
C ALA A 106 0.82 5.67 -2.56
N LEU A 107 -0.17 4.78 -2.68
CA LEU A 107 -1.58 5.05 -2.38
C LEU A 107 -1.91 4.53 -0.98
N SER A 108 -2.48 5.39 -0.14
CA SER A 108 -2.68 5.17 1.30
C SER A 108 -1.39 4.64 1.97
N PRO A 109 -0.27 5.40 1.90
CA PRO A 109 1.07 4.92 2.28
C PRO A 109 1.26 4.80 3.79
N THR A 110 2.44 4.31 4.18
CA THR A 110 2.99 4.36 5.54
C THR A 110 4.40 4.94 5.52
N SER A 111 4.81 5.65 6.58
CA SER A 111 6.18 6.17 6.75
C SER A 111 7.12 5.19 7.44
N VAL A 112 6.60 4.12 8.03
CA VAL A 112 7.36 3.09 8.74
C VAL A 112 7.04 1.69 8.22
N VAL A 113 7.97 0.76 8.43
CA VAL A 113 7.76 -0.67 8.25
C VAL A 113 6.94 -1.23 9.41
N TRP A 114 5.91 -1.99 9.10
CA TRP A 114 4.99 -2.55 10.09
C TRP A 114 5.21 -4.06 10.29
N ALA A 115 4.79 -4.56 11.46
CA ALA A 115 4.73 -5.99 11.73
C ALA A 115 3.83 -6.75 10.74
N ASN A 116 3.97 -8.08 10.78
CA ASN A 116 3.28 -9.01 9.92
C ASN A 116 1.75 -8.94 10.03
N VAL A 117 1.08 -9.23 8.92
CA VAL A 117 -0.37 -9.44 8.86
C VAL A 117 -0.63 -10.88 8.44
N GLY A 118 -1.08 -11.70 9.38
CA GLY A 118 -1.26 -13.14 9.17
C GLY A 118 0.05 -13.95 9.32
N PRO A 119 -0.01 -15.26 9.03
CA PRO A 119 1.06 -16.20 9.34
C PRO A 119 2.17 -16.21 8.30
N GLY A 120 3.37 -16.66 8.70
CA GLY A 120 4.47 -16.92 7.77
C GLY A 120 4.48 -18.36 7.28
N LEU A 121 5.55 -18.74 6.57
CA LEU A 121 5.74 -20.11 6.08
C LEU A 121 5.77 -21.17 7.20
N ASP A 122 6.16 -20.78 8.42
CA ASP A 122 6.11 -21.64 9.59
C ASP A 122 4.69 -21.81 10.20
N GLY A 123 3.67 -21.19 9.59
CA GLY A 123 2.29 -21.20 10.05
C GLY A 123 2.02 -20.36 11.30
N ARG A 124 3.02 -19.64 11.83
CA ARG A 124 2.89 -18.87 13.08
C ARG A 124 2.57 -17.41 12.80
N GLU A 125 1.70 -16.82 13.60
CA GLU A 125 1.43 -15.37 13.59
C GLU A 125 2.21 -14.64 14.68
N ALA A 126 2.51 -15.33 15.78
CA ALA A 126 3.23 -14.80 16.95
C ALA A 126 4.55 -15.57 17.20
N PRO A 127 5.59 -14.92 17.77
CA PRO A 127 5.64 -13.48 18.09
C PRO A 127 5.65 -12.60 16.82
N PRO A 128 5.32 -11.30 16.92
CA PRO A 128 5.34 -10.38 15.78
C PRO A 128 6.70 -10.38 15.08
N ARG A 129 6.69 -10.46 13.75
CA ARG A 129 7.87 -10.36 12.88
C ARG A 129 7.64 -9.28 11.83
N SER A 130 8.70 -8.88 11.13
CA SER A 130 8.60 -7.86 10.08
C SER A 130 7.68 -8.33 8.95
N SER A 131 7.00 -7.39 8.29
CA SER A 131 6.33 -7.67 7.02
C SER A 131 7.32 -8.08 5.94
N TRP A 132 8.54 -7.52 5.98
CA TRP A 132 9.50 -7.60 4.88
C TRP A 132 10.86 -8.11 5.32
N THR A 133 11.50 -8.86 4.43
CA THR A 133 12.92 -9.16 4.52
C THR A 133 13.66 -8.54 3.34
N ARG A 134 14.96 -8.33 3.50
CA ARG A 134 15.89 -7.96 2.44
C ARG A 134 17.15 -8.80 2.61
N ALA A 135 17.58 -9.48 1.55
CA ALA A 135 18.69 -10.42 1.59
C ALA A 135 18.59 -11.42 2.76
N GLY A 136 17.38 -11.89 3.05
CA GLY A 136 17.08 -12.80 4.17
C GLY A 136 17.08 -12.17 5.57
N VAL A 137 17.35 -10.86 5.70
CA VAL A 137 17.33 -10.14 6.98
C VAL A 137 16.01 -9.39 7.14
N ALA A 138 15.34 -9.58 8.27
CA ALA A 138 14.12 -8.85 8.59
C ALA A 138 14.39 -7.34 8.69
N LEU A 139 13.57 -6.53 8.03
CA LEU A 139 13.65 -5.08 8.21
C LEU A 139 13.16 -4.69 9.61
N PRO A 140 13.77 -3.69 10.28
CA PRO A 140 13.24 -3.17 11.53
C PRO A 140 11.79 -2.70 11.34
N PHE A 141 10.94 -2.91 12.34
CA PHE A 141 9.50 -2.71 12.19
C PHE A 141 8.85 -2.24 13.49
N VAL A 142 7.66 -1.65 13.37
CA VAL A 142 6.78 -1.29 14.48
C VAL A 142 5.77 -2.43 14.73
N PRO A 143 5.74 -3.04 15.93
CA PRO A 143 4.72 -4.01 16.32
C PRO A 143 3.33 -3.40 16.51
N TYR A 144 2.29 -4.25 16.51
CA TYR A 144 0.94 -3.86 16.90
C TYR A 144 0.75 -3.97 18.40
N ASP A 145 0.21 -2.92 19.03
CA ASP A 145 -0.11 -2.93 20.45
C ASP A 145 -1.26 -3.91 20.73
N GLN A 146 -0.95 -4.97 21.49
CA GLN A 146 -1.89 -6.02 21.82
C GLN A 146 -2.93 -5.57 22.87
N ALA A 147 -2.69 -4.45 23.56
CA ALA A 147 -3.65 -3.85 24.49
C ALA A 147 -4.65 -2.91 23.79
N TRP A 148 -4.60 -2.79 22.47
CA TRP A 148 -5.57 -1.99 21.73
C TRP A 148 -6.94 -2.65 21.69
N HIS A 149 -7.98 -1.82 21.83
CA HIS A 149 -9.37 -2.21 21.68
C HIS A 149 -10.09 -1.19 20.79
N ASP A 150 -10.95 -1.68 19.88
CA ASP A 150 -11.78 -0.81 19.06
C ASP A 150 -13.00 -0.34 19.86
N ALA A 151 -12.98 0.92 20.30
CA ALA A 151 -14.13 1.54 20.98
C ALA A 151 -15.44 1.46 20.18
N ARG A 152 -15.39 1.34 18.83
CA ARG A 152 -16.58 1.17 17.98
C ARG A 152 -17.15 -0.25 18.04
N ALA A 153 -16.30 -1.25 18.24
CA ALA A 153 -16.73 -2.62 18.47
C ALA A 153 -17.36 -2.75 19.87
N ASP A 154 -16.78 -2.11 20.87
CA ASP A 154 -17.28 -2.12 22.26
C ASP A 154 -18.65 -1.41 22.42
N ALA A 155 -18.89 -0.37 21.62
CA ALA A 155 -20.18 0.33 21.58
C ALA A 155 -21.33 -0.55 21.02
N THR A 156 -21.02 -1.57 20.22
CA THR A 156 -22.05 -2.54 19.77
C THR A 156 -22.38 -3.61 20.81
N ALA A 157 -21.53 -3.78 21.83
CA ALA A 157 -21.73 -4.74 22.91
C ALA A 157 -22.45 -4.16 24.15
N SER A 158 -22.51 -2.83 24.30
CA SER A 158 -22.90 -2.20 25.59
C SER A 158 -24.18 -1.35 25.58
N THR A 159 -24.94 -1.26 24.48
CA THR A 159 -26.25 -0.58 24.50
C THR A 159 -27.29 -1.38 23.74
N ALA A 160 -28.28 -1.96 24.43
CA ALA A 160 -29.62 -2.29 23.92
C ALA A 160 -29.74 -2.70 22.42
N ALA A 161 -28.74 -3.41 21.88
CA ALA A 161 -28.53 -3.56 20.44
C ALA A 161 -29.28 -4.76 19.85
N ASP A 162 -30.17 -5.39 20.63
CA ASP A 162 -30.89 -6.60 20.24
C ASP A 162 -32.39 -6.37 19.97
N LEU A 163 -32.75 -5.20 19.42
CA LEU A 163 -34.12 -4.98 18.92
C LEU A 163 -34.19 -4.44 17.47
N SER A 164 -33.05 -4.11 16.84
CA SER A 164 -33.03 -3.54 15.47
C SER A 164 -32.62 -4.52 14.37
N GLY A 165 -32.01 -5.65 14.71
CA GLY A 165 -31.48 -6.60 13.73
C GLY A 165 -30.34 -6.06 12.85
N ALA A 166 -29.75 -4.91 13.19
CA ALA A 166 -28.66 -4.31 12.43
C ALA A 166 -27.35 -5.11 12.62
N ALA A 167 -26.64 -5.39 11.52
CA ALA A 167 -25.35 -6.06 11.56
C ALA A 167 -24.31 -5.24 12.35
N PRO A 168 -23.38 -5.88 13.09
CA PRO A 168 -22.34 -5.19 13.82
C PRO A 168 -21.49 -4.33 12.87
N LYS A 169 -21.13 -3.12 13.31
CA LYS A 169 -20.28 -2.23 12.52
C LYS A 169 -18.88 -2.86 12.37
N PRO A 170 -18.28 -2.83 11.18
CA PRO A 170 -16.95 -3.38 10.97
C PRO A 170 -15.90 -2.56 11.74
N PRO A 171 -14.82 -3.20 12.25
CA PRO A 171 -13.84 -2.53 13.09
C PRO A 171 -13.03 -1.48 12.31
N ALA A 172 -12.65 -0.40 12.98
CA ALA A 172 -11.77 0.64 12.44
C ALA A 172 -10.37 0.50 13.06
N PHE A 173 -9.35 0.28 12.24
CA PHE A 173 -8.01 -0.02 12.72
C PHE A 173 -7.12 1.22 12.86
N ARG A 174 -7.54 2.41 12.40
CA ARG A 174 -6.70 3.63 12.47
C ARG A 174 -6.08 3.85 13.84
N SER A 175 -6.86 3.76 14.90
CA SER A 175 -6.40 3.96 16.28
C SER A 175 -5.43 2.88 16.77
N LEU A 176 -5.49 1.65 16.22
CA LEU A 176 -4.50 0.60 16.51
C LEU A 176 -3.12 1.06 16.08
N TYR A 177 -2.99 1.59 14.86
CA TYR A 177 -1.72 2.08 14.34
C TYR A 177 -1.24 3.30 15.12
N GLU A 178 -2.13 4.26 15.44
CA GLU A 178 -1.78 5.45 16.23
C GLU A 178 -1.30 5.10 17.65
N GLN A 179 -2.00 4.19 18.34
CA GLN A 179 -1.60 3.66 19.63
C GLN A 179 -0.27 2.92 19.52
N SER A 180 -0.08 2.07 18.51
CA SER A 180 1.16 1.33 18.30
C SER A 180 2.37 2.24 18.08
N LEU A 181 2.21 3.35 17.34
CA LEU A 181 3.27 4.36 17.20
C LEU A 181 3.63 5.02 18.54
N THR A 182 2.64 5.20 19.42
CA THR A 182 2.86 5.77 20.75
C THR A 182 3.57 4.77 21.67
N THR A 183 3.08 3.53 21.72
CA THR A 183 3.59 2.46 22.57
C THR A 183 5.01 2.03 22.18
N PHE A 184 5.33 2.00 20.88
CA PHE A 184 6.64 1.58 20.36
C PHE A 184 7.42 2.74 19.73
N ALA A 185 7.33 3.93 20.33
CA ALA A 185 7.99 5.14 19.83
C ALA A 185 9.53 4.98 19.71
N ASP A 186 10.13 4.16 20.56
CA ASP A 186 11.55 3.81 20.54
C ASP A 186 11.97 3.03 19.29
N ARG A 187 11.04 2.31 18.65
CA ARG A 187 11.29 1.52 17.43
C ARG A 187 11.14 2.31 16.14
N ILE A 188 10.42 3.43 16.17
CA ILE A 188 10.12 4.25 14.98
C ILE A 188 11.38 4.66 14.21
N PRO A 189 12.46 5.17 14.85
CA PRO A 189 13.63 5.63 14.11
C PRO A 189 14.25 4.53 13.23
N ALA A 190 14.36 3.30 13.75
CA ALA A 190 14.91 2.17 13.00
C ALA A 190 13.93 1.64 11.93
N ALA A 191 12.63 1.69 12.19
CA ALA A 191 11.58 1.21 11.29
C ALA A 191 11.19 2.22 10.20
N THR A 192 11.65 3.47 10.28
CA THR A 192 11.30 4.50 9.30
C THR A 192 11.84 4.17 7.92
N ILE A 193 10.98 4.25 6.91
CA ILE A 193 11.38 4.07 5.52
C ILE A 193 12.22 5.29 5.10
N ALA A 194 13.44 5.05 4.62
CA ALA A 194 14.38 6.10 4.21
C ALA A 194 13.99 6.76 2.88
N VAL A 195 12.82 7.41 2.84
CA VAL A 195 12.23 8.04 1.65
C VAL A 195 13.07 9.17 1.06
N GLU A 196 13.98 9.74 1.83
CA GLU A 196 15.00 10.70 1.38
C GLU A 196 16.08 10.06 0.48
N SER A 197 16.22 8.73 0.48
CA SER A 197 17.15 8.03 -0.42
C SER A 197 16.52 7.70 -1.78
N ILE A 198 15.21 7.87 -1.92
CA ILE A 198 14.47 7.58 -3.16
C ILE A 198 14.79 8.66 -4.19
N ARG A 199 15.49 8.24 -5.27
CA ARG A 199 15.85 9.10 -6.42
C ARG A 199 14.72 9.28 -7.43
N ALA A 200 13.68 8.44 -7.33
CA ALA A 200 12.49 8.52 -8.16
C ALA A 200 11.65 9.76 -7.85
N ASP A 201 10.81 10.15 -8.81
CA ASP A 201 9.66 11.01 -8.54
C ASP A 201 8.68 10.26 -7.62
N VAL A 202 8.25 10.92 -6.55
CA VAL A 202 7.37 10.31 -5.54
C VAL A 202 6.01 11.01 -5.57
N LEU A 203 4.98 10.23 -5.91
CA LEU A 203 3.58 10.60 -5.87
C LEU A 203 2.92 9.87 -4.70
N LEU A 204 2.27 10.61 -3.82
CA LEU A 204 1.53 10.09 -2.67
C LEU A 204 0.05 10.42 -2.82
N SER A 205 -0.80 9.49 -2.40
CA SER A 205 -2.22 9.76 -2.21
C SER A 205 -2.68 9.25 -0.86
N ALA A 206 -3.46 10.06 -0.14
CA ALA A 206 -4.07 9.64 1.12
C ALA A 206 -5.45 10.25 1.31
N GLY A 207 -6.41 9.44 1.75
CA GLY A 207 -7.71 9.90 2.20
C GLY A 207 -7.64 10.44 3.63
N GLY A 208 -8.19 11.62 3.88
CA GLY A 208 -8.17 12.23 5.22
C GLY A 208 -9.03 11.48 6.25
N ASP A 209 -10.01 10.70 5.79
CA ASP A 209 -10.86 9.86 6.63
C ASP A 209 -10.41 8.38 6.60
N ASP A 210 -9.15 8.06 6.29
CA ASP A 210 -8.68 6.68 6.30
C ASP A 210 -8.86 6.01 7.68
N GLN A 211 -9.76 5.04 7.75
CA GLN A 211 -10.10 4.30 8.98
C GLN A 211 -9.34 2.97 9.12
N VAL A 212 -8.48 2.62 8.16
CA VAL A 212 -7.60 1.44 8.25
C VAL A 212 -6.31 1.80 8.97
N TRP A 213 -5.64 2.86 8.54
CA TRP A 213 -4.43 3.39 9.18
C TRP A 213 -4.28 4.89 8.89
N PRO A 214 -3.45 5.65 9.63
CA PRO A 214 -3.36 7.10 9.44
C PRO A 214 -2.50 7.48 8.22
N SER A 215 -2.97 7.13 7.01
CA SER A 215 -2.21 7.33 5.76
C SER A 215 -1.97 8.79 5.41
N ASP A 216 -2.86 9.69 5.81
CA ASP A 216 -2.72 11.14 5.72
C ASP A 216 -1.53 11.65 6.53
N ARG A 217 -1.42 11.21 7.80
CA ARG A 217 -0.27 11.50 8.66
C ARG A 217 1.01 10.93 8.06
N PHE A 218 0.98 9.68 7.61
CA PHE A 218 2.16 9.04 7.01
C PHE A 218 2.61 9.74 5.72
N ALA A 219 1.69 10.17 4.87
CA ALA A 219 2.02 10.94 3.68
C ALA A 219 2.65 12.29 4.05
N ALA A 220 2.11 13.00 5.05
CA ALA A 220 2.68 14.24 5.55
C ALA A 220 4.10 14.07 6.12
N ASP A 221 4.35 12.98 6.86
CA ASP A 221 5.68 12.63 7.38
C ASP A 221 6.68 12.40 6.23
N ILE A 222 6.26 11.68 5.18
CA ILE A 222 7.10 11.44 3.98
C ILE A 222 7.42 12.75 3.26
N VAL A 223 6.41 13.59 3.01
CA VAL A 223 6.57 14.90 2.38
C VAL A 223 7.55 15.76 3.18
N THR A 224 7.37 15.85 4.49
CA THR A 224 8.22 16.63 5.39
C THR A 224 9.67 16.13 5.36
N ARG A 225 9.87 14.80 5.45
CA ARG A 225 11.21 14.20 5.45
C ARG A 225 11.93 14.40 4.11
N ARG A 226 11.23 14.26 2.98
CA ARG A 226 11.79 14.51 1.65
C ARG A 226 12.10 15.99 1.44
N ALA A 227 11.21 16.89 1.85
CA ALA A 227 11.44 18.33 1.78
C ALA A 227 12.65 18.80 2.60
N ALA A 228 12.86 18.21 3.78
CA ALA A 228 14.07 18.47 4.59
C ALA A 228 15.38 18.07 3.90
N HIS A 229 15.32 17.23 2.86
CA HIS A 229 16.44 16.84 2.02
C HIS A 229 16.42 17.51 0.64
N GLY A 230 15.59 18.54 0.44
CA GLY A 230 15.47 19.26 -0.83
C GLY A 230 14.79 18.48 -1.95
N LEU A 231 14.06 17.41 -1.62
CA LEU A 231 13.37 16.55 -2.59
C LEU A 231 11.89 16.90 -2.65
N ALA A 232 11.40 17.16 -3.87
CA ALA A 232 9.98 17.34 -4.12
C ALA A 232 9.21 16.02 -3.96
N THR A 233 7.93 16.16 -3.58
CA THR A 233 6.98 15.06 -3.47
C THR A 233 5.62 15.59 -3.89
N THR A 234 4.99 14.95 -4.88
CA THR A 234 3.61 15.25 -5.25
C THR A 234 2.69 14.56 -4.26
N TYR A 235 1.83 15.31 -3.58
CA TYR A 235 0.90 14.76 -2.60
C TYR A 235 -0.53 15.18 -2.92
N VAL A 236 -1.40 14.19 -3.14
CA VAL A 236 -2.83 14.38 -3.40
C VAL A 236 -3.63 13.87 -2.22
N THR A 237 -4.55 14.68 -1.71
CA THR A 237 -5.45 14.26 -0.63
C THR A 237 -6.84 14.83 -0.81
N VAL A 238 -7.83 14.08 -0.33
CA VAL A 238 -9.22 14.51 -0.19
C VAL A 238 -9.61 14.24 1.26
N PRO A 239 -9.97 15.28 2.05
CA PRO A 239 -10.23 15.13 3.48
C PRO A 239 -11.29 14.08 3.84
N THR A 240 -12.27 13.90 2.96
CA THR A 240 -13.42 12.99 3.15
C THR A 240 -13.26 11.64 2.44
N ALA A 241 -12.12 11.38 1.79
CA ALA A 241 -11.83 10.10 1.17
C ALA A 241 -11.28 9.11 2.20
N GLY A 242 -11.51 7.82 1.97
CA GLY A 242 -11.08 6.74 2.83
C GLY A 242 -9.79 6.06 2.33
N HIS A 243 -9.60 4.82 2.77
CA HIS A 243 -8.41 4.04 2.48
C HIS A 243 -8.30 3.55 1.02
N ARG A 244 -9.43 3.43 0.31
CA ARG A 244 -9.49 2.78 -1.01
C ARG A 244 -9.98 3.78 -2.05
N LEU A 245 -9.07 4.63 -2.52
CA LEU A 245 -9.35 5.41 -3.71
C LEU A 245 -9.68 4.51 -4.91
N GLN A 246 -10.47 5.06 -5.83
CA GLN A 246 -10.91 4.40 -7.06
C GLN A 246 -10.42 5.21 -8.26
N LEU A 247 -9.50 4.66 -9.06
CA LEU A 247 -9.04 5.34 -10.27
C LEU A 247 -10.16 5.38 -11.33
N PRO A 248 -10.07 6.29 -12.32
CA PRO A 248 -11.07 6.39 -13.37
C PRO A 248 -11.32 5.06 -14.09
N GLY A 249 -12.60 4.67 -14.21
CA GLY A 249 -13.01 3.44 -14.88
C GLY A 249 -12.84 2.14 -14.08
N GLU A 250 -12.23 2.18 -12.89
CA GLU A 250 -12.25 1.03 -11.98
C GLU A 250 -13.65 0.84 -11.39
N ALA A 251 -14.02 -0.39 -11.08
CA ALA A 251 -15.16 -0.68 -10.21
C ALA A 251 -14.80 -0.37 -8.75
N PRO A 252 -15.78 -0.11 -7.87
CA PRO A 252 -15.52 -0.01 -6.44
C PRO A 252 -14.77 -1.25 -5.93
N ALA A 253 -13.68 -1.03 -5.20
CA ALA A 253 -12.80 -2.11 -4.76
C ALA A 253 -13.52 -3.12 -3.84
N GLY A 254 -13.78 -4.32 -4.37
CA GLY A 254 -14.38 -5.44 -3.63
C GLY A 254 -13.39 -6.23 -2.77
N GLY A 255 -13.91 -7.06 -1.85
CA GLY A 255 -13.14 -8.06 -1.10
C GLY A 255 -12.20 -7.53 0.00
N GLY A 256 -11.40 -8.44 0.56
CA GLY A 256 -10.55 -8.22 1.74
C GLY A 256 -11.30 -8.40 3.06
N ALA A 257 -10.58 -8.35 4.18
CA ALA A 257 -11.17 -8.48 5.51
C ALA A 257 -12.20 -7.37 5.80
N ALA A 258 -13.24 -7.71 6.55
CA ALA A 258 -14.29 -6.79 6.97
C ALA A 258 -13.71 -5.74 7.93
N MET A 259 -13.69 -4.48 7.50
CA MET A 259 -13.17 -3.34 8.28
C MET A 259 -13.77 -2.03 7.77
N ALA A 260 -13.89 -1.05 8.65
CA ALA A 260 -14.19 0.31 8.29
C ALA A 260 -13.01 0.87 7.47
N ARG A 261 -13.30 1.37 6.28
CA ARG A 261 -12.29 1.95 5.37
C ARG A 261 -12.30 3.47 5.37
N GLY A 262 -13.35 4.05 5.95
CA GLY A 262 -13.60 5.48 5.92
C GLY A 262 -14.06 5.97 4.56
N GLY A 263 -14.35 7.27 4.55
CA GLY A 263 -14.78 8.03 3.40
C GLY A 263 -16.11 7.63 2.81
N THR A 264 -16.36 8.14 1.61
CA THR A 264 -17.55 7.83 0.81
C THR A 264 -17.11 7.41 -0.59
N PRO A 265 -17.92 6.60 -1.32
CA PRO A 265 -17.61 6.24 -2.70
C PRO A 265 -17.37 7.45 -3.62
N GLN A 266 -18.04 8.58 -3.34
CA GLN A 266 -17.80 9.82 -4.10
C GLN A 266 -16.42 10.39 -3.80
N ALA A 267 -16.07 10.58 -2.53
CA ALA A 267 -14.77 11.13 -2.16
C ALA A 267 -13.60 10.23 -2.59
N ASP A 268 -13.78 8.91 -2.56
CA ASP A 268 -12.78 7.94 -3.05
C ASP A 268 -12.54 8.05 -4.56
N ARG A 269 -13.58 8.38 -5.34
CA ARG A 269 -13.45 8.68 -6.78
C ARG A 269 -12.81 10.04 -7.01
N GLU A 270 -13.20 11.07 -6.26
CA GLU A 270 -12.58 12.41 -6.35
C GLU A 270 -11.07 12.33 -6.07
N LEU A 271 -10.65 11.57 -5.06
CA LEU A 271 -9.24 11.31 -4.77
C LEU A 271 -8.55 10.57 -5.92
N GLY A 272 -9.22 9.58 -6.50
CA GLY A 272 -8.68 8.81 -7.62
C GLY A 272 -8.57 9.61 -8.91
N GLU A 273 -9.52 10.49 -9.22
CA GLU A 273 -9.47 11.42 -10.35
C GLU A 273 -8.32 12.42 -10.20
N ALA A 274 -8.17 13.02 -9.00
CA ALA A 274 -7.08 13.94 -8.71
C ALA A 274 -5.71 13.26 -8.81
N LEU A 275 -5.57 12.03 -8.26
CA LEU A 275 -4.35 11.26 -8.40
C LEU A 275 -4.07 10.87 -9.86
N TRP A 276 -5.10 10.50 -10.61
CA TRP A 276 -4.96 10.08 -12.01
C TRP A 276 -4.33 11.18 -12.88
N GLN A 277 -4.73 12.43 -12.68
CA GLN A 277 -4.12 13.57 -13.39
C GLN A 277 -2.61 13.63 -13.16
N GLN A 278 -2.16 13.45 -11.91
CA GLN A 278 -0.74 13.45 -11.56
C GLN A 278 -0.02 12.21 -12.10
N LEU A 279 -0.68 11.04 -12.09
CA LEU A 279 -0.12 9.81 -12.66
C LEU A 279 0.09 9.91 -14.16
N VAL A 280 -0.87 10.48 -14.89
CA VAL A 280 -0.78 10.67 -16.35
C VAL A 280 0.43 11.53 -16.70
N GLU A 281 0.65 12.62 -15.96
CA GLU A 281 1.81 13.48 -16.17
C GLU A 281 3.13 12.78 -15.80
N ALA A 282 3.23 12.21 -14.60
CA ALA A 282 4.46 11.60 -14.09
C ALA A 282 4.91 10.35 -14.87
N LEU A 283 3.96 9.65 -15.49
CA LEU A 283 4.22 8.44 -16.30
C LEU A 283 4.13 8.70 -17.81
N ASP A 284 3.88 9.96 -18.19
CA ASP A 284 3.70 10.42 -19.57
C ASP A 284 2.72 9.50 -20.34
N LEU A 285 1.53 9.28 -19.74
CA LEU A 285 0.43 8.49 -20.30
C LEU A 285 -0.44 9.34 -21.25
N ARG A 286 -1.28 8.68 -22.05
CA ARG A 286 -2.19 9.34 -23.03
C ARG A 286 -3.65 9.22 -22.63
#